data_AF-B9DU31-F1
#
_entry.id   AF-B9DU31-F1
#
_cell.length_a   1.000
_cell.length_b   1.000
_cell.length_c   1.000
_cell.angle_alpha   90.00
_cell.angle_beta   90.00
_cell.angle_gamma   90.00
#
_symmetry.space_group_name_H-M   'P 1'
#
loop_
_entity.id
_entity.type
_entity.pdbx_description
1 polymer ?
#
loop_
_entity_poly.entity_id
_entity_poly.type
_entity_poly.pdbx_seq_one_letter_code
_entity_poly.pdbx_strand_id
1 'polypeptide(L)'
;MKKLYQQVYLVFFSFLFSLQCISFINQPGDQTWFRNIANKYDYQYFEFAIDRYFNWSSRLLIESATMFFSTHYIIFDIILFLFTYFLFYVLSDIVTKEEKDSNSLPYIIPILFLFLFPTNFFLGAGLIATITNYYFPMVLFVLSFWFMQNNKLYSFIISIFLLIISTMQEQFAVLSSLLYVFLIFQSYKLYAKLNKVYLASVIVSINALVIMFLSPGSKIRTLIETKRWYPGFNKMSLFKKISLGFFDTNQSLFLGDQINAVFLLLVILVILAVYKKDLFILISNLLLLLVLVLEKAGMKTLFFSTKRVVSELDTYKITPNLIYIWLIYLTILVFLAISIYRLIDNKVLSVKLIVLVISGYIARMTVSFSPTIYSSGIRTHLPILFGIFIVILYLIRELNHVYVNPKILES
;
A
#
# COMPACT_ATOMS: atom_id res chain seq x y z
N MET A 1 3.52 33.80 -5.53
CA MET A 1 3.37 33.24 -6.89
C MET A 1 3.74 31.75 -6.97
N LYS A 2 4.98 31.31 -6.69
CA LYS A 2 5.37 29.87 -6.77
C LYS A 2 4.46 28.89 -5.99
N LYS A 3 4.10 29.24 -4.73
CA LYS A 3 3.20 28.41 -3.89
C LYS A 3 1.77 28.30 -4.45
N LEU A 4 1.30 29.35 -5.13
CA LEU A 4 -0.02 29.34 -5.78
C LEU A 4 -0.01 28.42 -7.01
N TYR A 5 1.03 28.50 -7.84
CA TYR A 5 1.18 27.59 -8.99
C TYR A 5 1.24 26.12 -8.56
N GLN A 6 1.97 25.83 -7.48
CA GLN A 6 2.00 24.49 -6.90
C GLN A 6 0.60 24.03 -6.47
N GLN A 7 -0.16 24.86 -5.75
CA GLN A 7 -1.51 24.51 -5.32
C GLN A 7 -2.46 24.28 -6.50
N VAL A 8 -2.42 25.14 -7.52
CA VAL A 8 -3.21 24.98 -8.75
C VAL A 8 -2.82 23.69 -9.47
N TYR A 9 -1.54 23.36 -9.53
CA TYR A 9 -1.05 22.12 -10.12
C TYR A 9 -1.57 20.88 -9.39
N LEU A 10 -1.51 20.88 -8.06
CA LEU A 10 -2.05 19.78 -7.25
C LEU A 10 -3.55 19.62 -7.47
N VAL A 11 -4.30 20.73 -7.47
CA VAL A 11 -5.75 20.73 -7.76
C VAL A 11 -6.03 20.12 -9.14
N PHE A 12 -5.30 20.54 -10.17
CA PHE A 12 -5.47 20.04 -11.53
C PHE A 12 -5.27 18.52 -11.61
N PHE A 13 -4.19 17.98 -11.03
CA PHE A 13 -3.95 16.54 -11.06
C PHE A 13 -4.91 15.74 -10.18
N SER A 14 -5.37 16.28 -9.06
CA SER A 14 -6.43 15.65 -8.25
C SER A 14 -7.75 15.59 -9.01
N PHE A 15 -8.07 16.63 -9.79
CA PHE A 15 -9.22 16.64 -10.67
C PHE A 15 -9.08 15.60 -11.79
N LEU A 16 -7.91 15.49 -12.43
CA LEU A 16 -7.64 14.47 -13.45
C LEU A 16 -7.84 13.04 -12.92
N PHE A 17 -7.27 12.72 -11.75
CA PHE A 17 -7.46 11.41 -11.14
C PHE A 17 -8.94 11.13 -10.86
N SER A 18 -9.65 12.12 -10.30
CA SER A 18 -11.07 11.99 -9.96
C SER A 18 -11.91 11.77 -11.21
N LEU A 19 -11.68 12.54 -12.27
CA LEU A 19 -12.36 12.35 -13.57
C LEU A 19 -12.12 10.95 -14.14
N GLN A 20 -10.88 10.46 -14.09
CA GLN A 20 -10.55 9.12 -14.56
C GLN A 20 -11.34 8.07 -13.78
N CYS A 21 -11.43 8.20 -12.44
CA CYS A 21 -12.25 7.34 -11.58
C CYS A 21 -13.75 7.41 -11.93
N ILE A 22 -14.32 8.62 -12.02
CA ILE A 22 -15.75 8.85 -12.24
C ILE A 22 -16.24 8.20 -13.54
N SER A 23 -15.39 8.10 -14.56
CA SER A 23 -15.74 7.41 -15.82
C SER A 23 -16.18 5.95 -15.63
N PHE A 24 -15.82 5.32 -14.51
CA PHE A 24 -16.18 3.93 -14.17
C PHE A 24 -17.29 3.83 -13.12
N ILE A 25 -17.88 4.94 -12.66
CA ILE A 25 -18.82 4.94 -11.53
C ILE A 25 -20.09 4.13 -11.82
N ASN A 26 -20.51 4.09 -13.09
CA ASN A 26 -21.69 3.34 -13.54
C ASN A 26 -21.40 1.86 -13.82
N GLN A 27 -20.15 1.41 -13.74
CA GLN A 27 -19.85 -0.01 -13.91
C GLN A 27 -20.43 -0.82 -12.74
N PRO A 28 -20.99 -2.02 -13.00
CA PRO A 28 -21.52 -2.87 -11.96
C PRO A 28 -20.40 -3.36 -11.03
N GLY A 29 -20.69 -3.40 -9.73
CA GLY A 29 -19.79 -3.85 -8.67
C GLY A 29 -20.52 -3.87 -7.33
N ASP A 30 -19.82 -4.06 -6.21
CA ASP A 30 -20.45 -4.17 -4.87
C ASP A 30 -21.28 -2.93 -4.51
N GLN A 31 -20.97 -1.77 -5.08
CA GLN A 31 -21.74 -0.54 -4.94
C GLN A 31 -23.23 -0.67 -5.31
N THR A 32 -23.58 -1.53 -6.29
CA THR A 32 -25.00 -1.74 -6.65
C THR A 32 -25.73 -2.51 -5.54
N TRP A 33 -25.06 -3.51 -4.95
CA TRP A 33 -25.56 -4.26 -3.81
C TRP A 33 -25.72 -3.36 -2.57
N PHE A 34 -24.70 -2.54 -2.26
CA PHE A 34 -24.75 -1.59 -1.15
C PHE A 34 -25.90 -0.58 -1.30
N ARG A 35 -26.10 -0.04 -2.52
CA ARG A 35 -27.22 0.87 -2.81
C ARG A 35 -28.58 0.21 -2.60
N ASN A 36 -28.74 -1.04 -3.03
CA ASN A 36 -29.99 -1.78 -2.84
C ASN A 36 -30.25 -2.13 -1.37
N ILE A 37 -29.19 -2.36 -0.59
CA ILE A 37 -29.29 -2.64 0.84
C ILE A 37 -29.59 -1.40 1.66
N ALA A 38 -29.11 -0.22 1.26
CA ALA A 38 -29.43 1.02 1.96
C ALA A 38 -30.96 1.22 2.09
N ASN A 39 -31.73 0.87 1.04
CA ASN A 39 -33.19 0.91 1.09
C ASN A 39 -33.79 -0.09 2.08
N LYS A 40 -33.14 -1.23 2.35
CA LYS A 40 -33.63 -2.25 3.29
C LYS A 40 -33.40 -1.89 4.75
N TYR A 41 -32.37 -1.08 5.02
CA TYR A 41 -32.05 -0.58 6.36
C TYR A 41 -32.61 0.85 6.57
N ASP A 42 -33.53 1.32 5.71
CA ASP A 42 -34.07 2.69 5.77
C ASP A 42 -32.98 3.77 5.90
N TYR A 43 -31.85 3.58 5.21
CA TYR A 43 -30.67 4.45 5.25
C TYR A 43 -30.02 4.60 6.64
N GLN A 44 -30.26 3.66 7.56
CA GLN A 44 -29.61 3.61 8.89
C GLN A 44 -28.20 3.00 8.79
N TYR A 45 -27.23 3.82 8.40
CA TYR A 45 -25.86 3.39 8.15
C TYR A 45 -25.15 2.80 9.39
N PHE A 46 -25.44 3.30 10.59
CA PHE A 46 -24.80 2.80 11.81
C PHE A 46 -25.34 1.42 12.23
N GLU A 47 -26.64 1.21 12.11
CA GLU A 47 -27.26 -0.10 12.35
C GLU A 47 -26.69 -1.14 11.39
N PHE A 48 -26.56 -0.78 10.11
CA PHE A 48 -25.89 -1.61 9.12
C PHE A 48 -24.45 -1.97 9.54
N ALA A 49 -23.67 -1.03 10.09
CA ALA A 49 -22.32 -1.30 10.59
C ALA A 49 -22.30 -2.43 11.64
N ILE A 50 -23.23 -2.36 12.60
CA ILE A 50 -23.35 -3.31 13.70
C ILE A 50 -23.77 -4.67 13.16
N ASP A 51 -24.80 -4.73 12.32
CA ASP A 51 -25.26 -5.98 11.71
C ASP A 51 -24.12 -6.67 10.94
N ARG A 52 -23.36 -5.89 10.14
CA ARG A 52 -22.21 -6.39 9.39
C ARG A 52 -21.12 -6.97 10.29
N TYR A 53 -20.86 -6.35 11.43
CA TYR A 53 -19.87 -6.87 12.40
C TYR A 53 -20.21 -8.27 12.89
N PHE A 54 -21.47 -8.50 13.20
CA PHE A 54 -21.94 -9.80 13.70
C PHE A 54 -22.12 -10.83 12.59
N ASN A 55 -22.47 -10.41 11.37
CA ASN A 55 -22.94 -11.33 10.34
C ASN A 55 -22.04 -11.48 9.11
N TRP A 56 -21.07 -10.58 8.86
CA TRP A 56 -20.23 -10.68 7.65
C TRP A 56 -18.79 -10.13 7.71
N SER A 57 -18.54 -8.95 8.26
CA SER A 57 -17.25 -8.25 8.11
C SER A 57 -16.90 -7.44 9.34
N SER A 58 -15.61 -7.45 9.67
CA SER A 58 -15.04 -6.61 10.71
C SER A 58 -14.83 -5.14 10.31
N ARG A 59 -15.06 -4.78 9.04
CA ARG A 59 -14.88 -3.42 8.51
C ARG A 59 -16.07 -2.52 8.86
N LEU A 60 -16.25 -2.26 10.17
CA LEU A 60 -17.36 -1.53 10.80
C LEU A 60 -17.84 -0.28 10.03
N LEU A 61 -17.27 0.90 10.34
CA LEU A 61 -17.77 2.17 9.80
C LEU A 61 -17.36 2.37 8.33
N ILE A 62 -16.31 1.71 7.85
CA ILE A 62 -15.90 1.82 6.44
C ILE A 62 -16.95 1.20 5.50
N GLU A 63 -17.53 0.05 5.82
CA GLU A 63 -18.59 -0.52 4.97
C GLU A 63 -19.87 0.33 5.02
N SER A 64 -20.12 0.99 6.15
CA SER A 64 -21.21 1.95 6.29
C SER A 64 -20.99 3.20 5.43
N ALA A 65 -19.75 3.71 5.41
CA ALA A 65 -19.34 4.77 4.48
C ALA A 65 -19.46 4.31 3.02
N THR A 66 -19.12 3.05 2.73
CA THR A 66 -19.29 2.47 1.39
C THR A 66 -20.77 2.46 0.98
N MET A 67 -21.66 2.07 1.90
CA MET A 67 -23.11 2.13 1.69
C MET A 67 -23.60 3.56 1.43
N PHE A 68 -23.16 4.52 2.25
CA PHE A 68 -23.48 5.94 2.10
C PHE A 68 -23.02 6.52 0.76
N PHE A 69 -21.78 6.24 0.35
CA PHE A 69 -21.26 6.73 -0.92
C PHE A 69 -21.92 6.05 -2.12
N SER A 70 -22.35 4.81 -1.98
CA SER A 70 -23.11 4.09 -3.02
C SER A 70 -24.50 4.69 -3.27
N THR A 71 -25.10 5.34 -2.26
CA THR A 71 -26.35 6.10 -2.41
C THR A 71 -26.13 7.54 -2.84
N HIS A 72 -24.98 8.15 -2.50
CA HIS A 72 -24.67 9.56 -2.74
C HIS A 72 -23.40 9.76 -3.55
N TYR A 73 -23.44 9.40 -4.84
CA TYR A 73 -22.27 9.45 -5.74
C TYR A 73 -21.66 10.85 -5.88
N ILE A 74 -22.47 11.92 -5.89
CA ILE A 74 -21.95 13.30 -5.96
C ILE A 74 -21.06 13.62 -4.74
N ILE A 75 -21.47 13.17 -3.54
CA ILE A 75 -20.69 13.37 -2.32
C ILE A 75 -19.41 12.54 -2.40
N PHE A 76 -19.49 11.30 -2.90
CA PHE A 76 -18.32 10.46 -3.13
C PHE A 76 -17.29 11.15 -4.06
N ASP A 77 -17.74 11.73 -5.17
CA ASP A 77 -16.87 12.39 -6.14
C ASP A 77 -16.14 13.60 -5.53
N ILE A 78 -16.86 14.42 -4.76
CA ILE A 78 -16.28 15.57 -4.05
C ILE A 78 -15.25 15.09 -3.01
N ILE A 79 -15.58 14.06 -2.22
CA ILE A 79 -14.68 13.52 -1.20
C ILE A 79 -13.44 12.89 -1.84
N LEU A 80 -13.60 12.16 -2.95
CA LEU A 80 -12.50 11.59 -3.71
C LEU A 80 -11.52 12.69 -4.16
N PHE A 81 -12.04 13.75 -4.79
CA PHE A 81 -11.24 14.90 -5.21
C PHE A 81 -10.49 15.55 -4.05
N LEU A 82 -11.19 15.85 -2.95
CA LEU A 82 -10.59 16.48 -1.77
C LEU A 82 -9.52 15.59 -1.15
N PHE A 83 -9.78 14.29 -1.00
CA PHE A 83 -8.83 13.34 -0.43
C PHE A 83 -7.58 13.21 -1.30
N THR A 84 -7.73 13.17 -2.62
CA THR A 84 -6.59 13.14 -3.54
C THR A 84 -5.78 14.44 -3.47
N TYR A 85 -6.43 15.61 -3.38
CA TYR A 85 -5.74 16.88 -3.19
C TYR A 85 -4.94 16.91 -1.89
N PHE A 86 -5.59 16.54 -0.78
CA PHE A 86 -4.94 16.50 0.53
C PHE A 86 -3.80 15.48 0.58
N LEU A 87 -3.94 14.33 -0.08
CA LEU A 87 -2.86 13.35 -0.22
C LEU A 87 -1.63 13.99 -0.88
N PHE A 88 -1.80 14.62 -2.05
CA PHE A 88 -0.67 15.23 -2.76
C PHE A 88 -0.05 16.39 -1.99
N TYR A 89 -0.88 17.23 -1.38
CA TYR A 89 -0.42 18.34 -0.55
C TYR A 89 0.41 17.86 0.63
N VAL A 90 -0.10 16.88 1.39
CA VAL A 90 0.57 16.38 2.58
C VAL A 90 1.83 15.58 2.24
N LEU A 91 1.81 14.77 1.17
CA LEU A 91 3.02 14.09 0.71
C LEU A 91 4.09 15.10 0.27
N SER A 92 3.69 16.18 -0.41
CA SER A 92 4.62 17.25 -0.78
C SER A 92 5.26 17.85 0.47
N ASP A 93 4.47 18.15 1.51
CA ASP A 93 4.99 18.70 2.77
C ASP A 93 5.92 17.70 3.48
N ILE A 94 5.53 16.43 3.62
CA ILE A 94 6.33 15.39 4.31
C ILE A 94 7.69 15.20 3.64
N VAL A 95 7.73 15.08 2.30
CA VAL A 95 8.96 14.76 1.57
C VAL A 95 9.92 15.96 1.52
N THR A 96 9.38 17.18 1.42
CA THR A 96 10.17 18.42 1.28
C THR A 96 10.55 19.08 2.61
N LYS A 97 9.99 18.64 3.75
CA LYS A 97 10.18 19.26 5.08
C LYS A 97 11.65 19.45 5.49
N GLU A 98 12.54 18.55 5.06
CA GLU A 98 13.97 18.58 5.40
C GLU A 98 14.84 19.30 4.35
N GLU A 99 14.30 19.59 3.16
CA GLU A 99 15.04 20.20 2.04
C GLU A 99 14.28 21.38 1.43
N LYS A 100 14.59 22.60 1.91
CA LYS A 100 13.97 23.84 1.44
C LYS A 100 14.16 24.14 -0.06
N ASP A 101 15.15 23.52 -0.70
CA ASP A 101 15.53 23.80 -2.10
C ASP A 101 14.94 22.82 -3.12
N SER A 102 14.22 21.78 -2.68
CA SER A 102 13.66 20.72 -3.54
C SER A 102 12.36 21.13 -4.27
N ASN A 103 12.41 22.23 -5.03
CA ASN A 103 11.25 22.85 -5.68
C ASN A 103 10.51 21.96 -6.71
N SER A 104 11.11 20.87 -7.18
CA SER A 104 10.53 19.99 -8.22
C SER A 104 9.67 18.84 -7.68
N LEU A 105 9.90 18.37 -6.45
CA LEU A 105 9.23 17.19 -5.88
C LEU A 105 7.71 17.30 -5.82
N PRO A 106 7.11 18.44 -5.43
CA PRO A 106 5.65 18.57 -5.42
C PRO A 106 4.98 18.38 -6.78
N TYR A 107 5.69 18.65 -7.88
CA TYR A 107 5.17 18.46 -9.23
C TYR A 107 5.29 16.99 -9.70
N ILE A 108 6.26 16.26 -9.17
CA ILE A 108 6.50 14.86 -9.54
C ILE A 108 5.49 13.93 -8.83
N ILE A 109 5.08 14.25 -7.60
CA ILE A 109 4.20 13.41 -6.77
C ILE A 109 2.90 13.00 -7.51
N PRO A 110 2.11 13.93 -8.08
CA PRO A 110 0.85 13.55 -8.75
C PRO A 110 1.07 12.71 -10.02
N ILE A 111 2.12 13.01 -10.79
CA ILE A 111 2.45 12.27 -12.02
C ILE A 111 2.79 10.82 -11.68
N LEU A 112 3.68 10.61 -10.71
CA LEU A 112 4.07 9.27 -10.27
C LEU A 112 2.89 8.51 -9.67
N PHE A 113 2.03 9.20 -8.93
CA PHE A 113 0.84 8.60 -8.37
C PHE A 113 -0.08 8.05 -9.47
N LEU A 114 -0.38 8.85 -10.50
CA LEU A 114 -1.22 8.41 -11.62
C LEU A 114 -0.63 7.21 -12.37
N PHE A 115 0.70 7.16 -12.50
CA PHE A 115 1.40 6.05 -13.15
C PHE A 115 1.35 4.76 -12.32
N LEU A 116 1.51 4.87 -11.00
CA LEU A 116 1.57 3.71 -10.08
C LEU A 116 0.20 3.19 -9.67
N PHE A 117 -0.81 4.06 -9.66
CA PHE A 117 -2.18 3.75 -9.25
C PHE A 117 -3.18 4.06 -10.38
N PRO A 118 -3.11 3.35 -11.52
CA PRO A 118 -4.06 3.54 -12.60
C PRO A 118 -5.46 3.19 -12.13
N THR A 119 -6.50 3.83 -12.68
CA THR A 119 -7.88 3.66 -12.20
C THR A 119 -8.37 2.20 -12.17
N ASN A 120 -7.91 1.35 -13.11
CA ASN A 120 -8.23 -0.08 -13.12
C ASN A 120 -7.86 -0.78 -11.81
N PHE A 121 -6.88 -0.26 -11.07
CA PHE A 121 -6.50 -0.73 -9.75
C PHE A 121 -7.66 -0.68 -8.73
N PHE A 122 -8.55 0.30 -8.91
CA PHE A 122 -9.65 0.58 -7.99
C PHE A 122 -11.00 0.01 -8.45
N LEU A 123 -11.04 -0.88 -9.45
CA LEU A 123 -12.30 -1.44 -9.97
C LEU A 123 -12.65 -2.82 -9.42
N GLY A 124 -11.74 -3.47 -8.70
CA GLY A 124 -11.83 -4.92 -8.40
C GLY A 124 -13.06 -5.39 -7.62
N ALA A 125 -13.67 -4.53 -6.80
CA ALA A 125 -14.94 -4.81 -6.11
C ALA A 125 -16.05 -3.80 -6.53
N GLY A 126 -15.85 -3.06 -7.62
CA GLY A 126 -16.54 -1.80 -7.89
C GLY A 126 -15.75 -0.60 -7.37
N LEU A 127 -15.85 0.51 -8.09
CA LEU A 127 -15.12 1.76 -7.83
C LEU A 127 -15.35 2.27 -6.40
N ILE A 128 -16.61 2.47 -6.01
CA ILE A 128 -16.94 3.09 -4.71
C ILE A 128 -16.49 2.17 -3.57
N ALA A 129 -16.75 0.88 -3.69
CA ALA A 129 -16.34 -0.09 -2.68
C ALA A 129 -14.82 -0.17 -2.55
N THR A 130 -14.08 -0.21 -3.65
CA THR A 130 -12.62 -0.31 -3.59
C THR A 130 -11.98 0.98 -3.10
N ILE A 131 -12.42 2.14 -3.59
CA ILE A 131 -11.89 3.44 -3.15
C ILE A 131 -12.17 3.66 -1.66
N THR A 132 -13.42 3.44 -1.21
CA THR A 132 -13.79 3.66 0.19
C THR A 132 -13.08 2.69 1.13
N ASN A 133 -12.93 1.42 0.73
CA ASN A 133 -12.30 0.40 1.59
C ASN A 133 -10.78 0.35 1.52
N TYR A 134 -10.12 0.96 0.53
CA TYR A 134 -8.65 0.84 0.39
C TYR A 134 -7.99 2.21 0.19
N TYR A 135 -8.43 2.99 -0.79
CA TYR A 135 -7.81 4.30 -1.07
C TYR A 135 -8.03 5.30 0.05
N PHE A 136 -9.26 5.45 0.57
CA PHE A 136 -9.55 6.36 1.67
C PHE A 136 -8.76 6.00 2.94
N PRO A 137 -8.69 4.74 3.39
CA PRO A 137 -7.80 4.33 4.47
C PRO A 137 -6.34 4.73 4.26
N MET A 138 -5.81 4.61 3.04
CA MET A 138 -4.45 5.05 2.71
C MET A 138 -4.27 6.56 2.88
N VAL A 139 -5.21 7.36 2.37
CA VAL A 139 -5.15 8.83 2.50
C VAL A 139 -5.24 9.23 3.98
N LEU A 140 -6.17 8.64 4.73
CA LEU A 140 -6.36 8.91 6.15
C LEU A 140 -5.14 8.48 6.98
N PHE A 141 -4.45 7.40 6.61
CA PHE A 141 -3.18 7.00 7.22
C PHE A 141 -2.11 8.09 7.07
N VAL A 142 -1.94 8.61 5.84
CA VAL A 142 -0.97 9.67 5.54
C VAL A 142 -1.31 10.97 6.28
N LEU A 143 -2.58 11.36 6.28
CA LEU A 143 -3.06 12.53 7.02
C LEU A 143 -2.84 12.39 8.53
N SER A 144 -3.16 11.21 9.08
CA SER A 144 -2.87 10.89 10.48
C SER A 144 -1.38 11.11 10.78
N PHE A 145 -0.50 10.52 9.97
CA PHE A 145 0.94 10.65 10.16
C PHE A 145 1.40 12.12 10.09
N TRP A 146 0.85 12.92 9.18
CA TRP A 146 1.16 14.35 9.05
C TRP A 146 0.73 15.17 10.28
N PHE A 147 -0.51 15.01 10.74
CA PHE A 147 -1.01 15.69 11.93
C PHE A 147 -0.22 15.26 13.20
N MET A 148 0.28 14.02 13.27
CA MET A 148 1.12 13.57 14.39
C MET A 148 2.46 14.29 14.50
N GLN A 149 2.97 14.88 13.41
CA GLN A 149 4.24 15.61 13.44
C GLN A 149 4.14 16.97 14.13
N ASN A 150 2.95 17.42 14.49
CA ASN A 150 2.71 18.69 15.16
C ASN A 150 2.43 18.45 16.65
N ASN A 151 3.07 19.23 17.52
CA ASN A 151 3.04 19.04 18.96
C ASN A 151 1.73 19.53 19.64
N LYS A 152 0.76 20.02 18.87
CA LYS A 152 -0.48 20.59 19.40
C LYS A 152 -1.53 19.51 19.70
N LEU A 153 -2.27 19.66 20.81
CA LEU A 153 -3.26 18.68 21.26
C LEU A 153 -4.35 18.39 20.22
N TYR A 154 -4.89 19.42 19.56
CA TYR A 154 -5.91 19.22 18.51
C TYR A 154 -5.37 18.36 17.36
N SER A 155 -4.08 18.51 17.03
CA SER A 155 -3.41 17.77 15.96
C SER A 155 -3.29 16.30 16.34
N PHE A 156 -2.96 16.03 17.60
CA PHE A 156 -2.96 14.68 18.16
C PHE A 156 -4.36 14.04 18.10
N ILE A 157 -5.41 14.74 18.55
CA ILE A 157 -6.79 14.22 18.54
C ILE A 157 -7.24 13.90 17.11
N ILE A 158 -7.03 14.83 16.17
CA ILE A 158 -7.37 14.61 14.76
C ILE A 158 -6.59 13.40 14.21
N SER A 159 -5.29 13.29 14.51
CA SER A 159 -4.49 12.19 14.01
C SER A 159 -4.99 10.82 14.50
N ILE A 160 -5.35 10.70 15.78
CA ILE A 160 -5.87 9.46 16.35
C ILE A 160 -7.22 9.11 15.72
N PHE A 161 -8.10 10.09 15.52
CA PHE A 161 -9.37 9.87 14.84
C PHE A 161 -9.19 9.36 13.40
N LEU A 162 -8.30 9.99 12.63
CA LEU A 162 -7.98 9.56 11.27
C LEU A 162 -7.36 8.15 11.24
N LEU A 163 -6.49 7.83 12.20
CA LEU A 163 -5.88 6.52 12.33
C LEU A 163 -6.91 5.43 12.66
N ILE A 164 -7.87 5.71 13.54
CA ILE A 164 -8.97 4.77 13.85
C ILE A 164 -9.71 4.38 12.57
N ILE A 165 -10.07 5.37 11.74
CA ILE A 165 -10.79 5.08 10.48
C ILE A 165 -9.88 4.31 9.52
N SER A 166 -8.62 4.73 9.36
CA SER A 166 -7.67 4.03 8.47
C SER A 166 -7.46 2.57 8.85
N THR A 167 -7.31 2.29 10.15
CA THR A 167 -7.06 0.94 10.68
C THR A 167 -8.30 0.06 10.74
N MET A 168 -9.50 0.56 10.41
CA MET A 168 -10.64 -0.33 10.15
C MET A 168 -10.41 -1.21 8.90
N GLN A 169 -9.45 -0.85 8.05
CA GLN A 169 -8.93 -1.71 7.02
C GLN A 169 -7.78 -2.57 7.57
N GLU A 170 -7.94 -3.89 7.53
CA GLU A 170 -6.97 -4.90 8.03
C GLU A 170 -5.50 -4.67 7.68
N GLN A 171 -5.22 -4.49 6.39
CA GLN A 171 -3.89 -4.30 5.87
C GLN A 171 -3.28 -2.99 6.36
N PHE A 172 -4.07 -1.91 6.48
CA PHE A 172 -3.59 -0.67 7.09
C PHE A 172 -3.45 -0.77 8.61
N ALA A 173 -4.24 -1.62 9.29
CA ALA A 173 -4.03 -1.95 10.69
C ALA A 173 -2.68 -2.65 10.91
N VAL A 174 -2.36 -3.66 10.08
CA VAL A 174 -1.06 -4.37 10.12
C VAL A 174 0.10 -3.44 9.75
N LEU A 175 -0.03 -2.67 8.67
CA LEU A 175 1.02 -1.72 8.27
C LEU A 175 1.29 -0.71 9.39
N SER A 176 0.24 -0.13 9.95
CA SER A 176 0.36 0.87 11.02
C SER A 176 0.98 0.28 12.28
N SER A 177 0.55 -0.90 12.72
CA SER A 177 1.07 -1.51 13.95
C SER A 177 2.57 -1.79 13.84
N LEU A 178 3.01 -2.39 12.74
CA LEU A 178 4.43 -2.66 12.50
C LEU A 178 5.27 -1.38 12.41
N LEU A 179 4.79 -0.39 11.66
CA LEU A 179 5.51 0.87 11.49
C LEU A 179 5.63 1.64 12.80
N TYR A 180 4.53 1.80 13.56
CA TYR A 180 4.57 2.57 14.81
C TYR A 180 5.33 1.83 15.92
N VAL A 181 5.29 0.49 15.97
CA VAL A 181 6.15 -0.29 16.88
C VAL A 181 7.63 0.00 16.58
N PHE A 182 8.02 -0.02 15.30
CA PHE A 182 9.38 0.37 14.91
C PHE A 182 9.72 1.82 15.30
N LEU A 183 8.82 2.77 15.06
CA LEU A 183 9.05 4.18 15.43
C LEU A 183 9.19 4.38 16.94
N ILE A 184 8.48 3.60 17.78
CA ILE A 184 8.69 3.58 19.23
C ILE A 184 10.11 3.12 19.54
N PHE A 185 10.52 1.94 19.04
CA PHE A 185 11.86 1.40 19.29
C PHE A 185 12.96 2.37 18.85
N GLN A 186 12.80 2.99 17.69
CA GLN A 186 13.72 4.00 17.19
C GLN A 186 13.76 5.24 18.09
N SER A 187 12.60 5.76 18.51
CA SER A 187 12.54 6.93 19.40
C SER A 187 13.18 6.64 20.76
N TYR A 188 12.98 5.43 21.30
CA TYR A 188 13.61 4.99 22.54
C TYR A 188 15.13 4.89 22.40
N LYS A 189 15.63 4.31 21.30
CA LYS A 189 17.08 4.21 21.05
C LYS A 189 17.74 5.59 20.91
N LEU A 190 17.06 6.56 20.30
CA LEU A 190 17.63 7.90 20.06
C LEU A 190 17.54 8.82 21.29
N TYR A 191 16.47 8.73 22.07
CA TYR A 191 16.16 9.71 23.13
C TYR A 191 16.02 9.10 24.54
N ALA A 192 16.18 7.78 24.68
CA ALA A 192 15.92 7.04 25.92
C ALA A 192 14.53 7.27 26.53
N LYS A 193 13.56 7.68 25.70
CA LYS A 193 12.19 8.03 26.10
C LYS A 193 11.19 7.48 25.09
N LEU A 194 10.07 6.96 25.61
CA LEU A 194 8.96 6.50 24.79
C LEU A 194 8.17 7.70 24.26
N ASN A 195 8.03 7.78 22.94
CA ASN A 195 7.14 8.77 22.33
C ASN A 195 5.68 8.38 22.56
N LYS A 196 4.97 9.17 23.39
CA LYS A 196 3.57 8.94 23.75
C LYS A 196 2.62 8.92 22.54
N VAL A 197 2.92 9.71 21.51
CA VAL A 197 2.11 9.75 20.28
C VAL A 197 2.21 8.42 19.56
N TYR A 198 3.43 7.90 19.35
CA TYR A 198 3.63 6.60 18.71
C TYR A 198 3.06 5.45 19.54
N LEU A 199 3.16 5.52 20.88
CA LEU A 199 2.52 4.55 21.77
C LEU A 199 1.01 4.52 21.59
N ALA A 200 0.35 5.68 21.56
CA ALA A 200 -1.08 5.77 21.29
C ALA A 200 -1.44 5.16 19.92
N SER A 201 -0.64 5.42 18.88
CA SER A 201 -0.84 4.85 17.54
C SER A 201 -0.70 3.33 17.49
N VAL A 202 0.23 2.75 18.27
CA VAL A 202 0.35 1.29 18.42
C VAL A 202 -0.88 0.73 19.11
N ILE A 203 -1.35 1.36 20.19
CA ILE A 203 -2.56 0.92 20.90
C ILE A 203 -3.77 0.92 19.97
N VAL A 204 -3.97 2.00 19.19
CA VAL A 204 -5.08 2.10 18.22
C VAL A 204 -5.01 1.00 17.16
N SER A 205 -3.84 0.82 16.54
CA SER A 205 -3.68 -0.15 15.45
C SER A 205 -3.77 -1.62 15.93
N ILE A 206 -3.24 -1.94 17.12
CA ILE A 206 -3.40 -3.28 17.72
C ILE A 206 -4.86 -3.52 18.11
N ASN A 207 -5.54 -2.54 18.72
CA ASN A 207 -6.96 -2.67 19.05
C ASN A 207 -7.82 -2.93 17.81
N ALA A 208 -7.53 -2.26 16.69
CA ALA A 208 -8.20 -2.54 15.43
C ALA A 208 -8.04 -4.02 15.01
N LEU A 209 -6.82 -4.56 15.07
CA LEU A 209 -6.57 -5.99 14.78
C LEU A 209 -7.32 -6.93 15.73
N VAL A 210 -7.40 -6.59 17.02
CA VAL A 210 -8.15 -7.37 18.01
C VAL A 210 -9.65 -7.38 17.68
N ILE A 211 -10.23 -6.20 17.42
CA ILE A 211 -11.65 -6.07 17.02
C ILE A 211 -11.93 -6.91 15.77
N MET A 212 -11.01 -6.91 14.82
CA MET A 212 -11.12 -7.68 13.59
C MET A 212 -11.07 -9.18 13.81
N PHE A 213 -10.15 -9.65 14.64
CA PHE A 213 -10.01 -11.06 14.99
C PHE A 213 -11.22 -11.59 15.77
N LEU A 214 -11.81 -10.75 16.61
CA LEU A 214 -12.98 -11.10 17.41
C LEU A 214 -14.31 -11.06 16.65
N SER A 215 -14.35 -10.46 15.44
CA SER A 215 -15.57 -10.32 14.65
C SER A 215 -16.22 -11.68 14.35
N PRO A 216 -17.45 -11.92 14.84
CA PRO A 216 -18.21 -13.13 14.50
C PRO A 216 -18.53 -13.18 13.01
N GLY A 217 -18.85 -12.04 12.41
CA GLY A 217 -19.18 -11.91 11.01
C GLY A 217 -18.06 -12.36 10.09
N SER A 218 -16.81 -11.98 10.39
CA SER A 218 -15.64 -12.43 9.63
C SER A 218 -15.46 -13.95 9.64
N LYS A 219 -15.82 -14.64 10.74
CA LYS A 219 -15.78 -16.12 10.81
C LYS A 219 -16.86 -16.74 9.92
N ILE A 220 -18.08 -16.20 9.94
CA ILE A 220 -19.19 -16.64 9.07
C ILE A 220 -18.80 -16.45 7.60
N ARG A 221 -18.31 -15.27 7.22
CA ARG A 221 -17.87 -14.97 5.86
C ARG A 221 -16.75 -15.91 5.42
N THR A 222 -15.77 -16.18 6.27
CA THR A 222 -14.67 -17.11 5.95
C THR A 222 -15.21 -18.50 5.60
N LEU A 223 -16.22 -19.01 6.30
CA LEU A 223 -16.84 -20.29 5.99
C LEU A 223 -17.56 -20.29 4.63
N ILE A 224 -18.29 -19.21 4.32
CA ILE A 224 -18.99 -19.04 3.05
C ILE A 224 -17.99 -18.91 1.89
N GLU A 225 -16.98 -18.06 2.05
CA GLU A 225 -15.93 -17.84 1.05
C GLU A 225 -15.06 -19.07 0.85
N THR A 226 -14.81 -19.89 1.88
CA THR A 226 -14.10 -21.17 1.72
C THR A 226 -14.86 -22.11 0.78
N LYS A 227 -16.18 -22.19 0.89
CA LYS A 227 -16.99 -23.03 -0.02
C LYS A 227 -16.98 -22.48 -1.45
N ARG A 228 -16.99 -21.17 -1.61
CA ARG A 228 -17.11 -20.49 -2.91
C ARG A 228 -15.80 -20.37 -3.68
N TRP A 229 -14.72 -19.97 -3.00
CA TRP A 229 -13.48 -19.52 -3.63
C TRP A 229 -12.33 -20.51 -3.49
N TYR A 230 -12.25 -21.24 -2.38
CA TYR A 230 -11.15 -22.18 -2.15
C TYR A 230 -11.58 -23.38 -1.29
N PRO A 231 -12.26 -24.37 -1.87
CA PRO A 231 -12.65 -25.59 -1.15
C PRO A 231 -11.43 -26.29 -0.55
N GLY A 232 -11.47 -26.57 0.76
CA GLY A 232 -10.36 -27.21 1.47
C GLY A 232 -9.32 -26.24 2.06
N PHE A 233 -9.49 -24.92 1.96
CA PHE A 233 -8.61 -23.93 2.58
C PHE A 233 -8.37 -24.17 4.08
N ASN A 234 -9.40 -24.60 4.82
CA ASN A 234 -9.30 -24.91 6.24
C ASN A 234 -8.43 -26.14 6.56
N LYS A 235 -8.24 -27.05 5.58
CA LYS A 235 -7.40 -28.24 5.72
C LYS A 235 -5.93 -27.97 5.37
N MET A 236 -5.61 -26.78 4.87
CA MET A 236 -4.25 -26.43 4.49
C MET A 236 -3.38 -26.11 5.69
N SER A 237 -2.13 -26.59 5.67
CA SER A 237 -1.13 -26.21 6.65
C SER A 237 -0.80 -24.71 6.55
N LEU A 238 -0.35 -24.14 7.67
CA LEU A 238 0.07 -22.74 7.75
C LEU A 238 1.15 -22.41 6.71
N PHE A 239 2.15 -23.30 6.57
CA PHE A 239 3.23 -23.12 5.60
C PHE A 239 2.72 -23.07 4.16
N LYS A 240 1.74 -23.92 3.79
CA LYS A 240 1.13 -23.88 2.45
C LYS A 240 0.42 -22.55 2.21
N LYS A 241 -0.38 -22.07 3.17
CA LYS A 241 -1.08 -20.78 3.06
C LYS A 241 -0.11 -19.61 2.84
N ILE A 242 0.93 -19.53 3.67
CA ILE A 242 1.97 -18.50 3.55
C ILE A 242 2.69 -18.62 2.21
N SER A 243 3.05 -19.83 1.78
CA SER A 243 3.74 -20.03 0.49
C SER A 243 2.88 -19.58 -0.69
N LEU A 244 1.59 -19.92 -0.72
CA LEU A 244 0.68 -19.50 -1.79
C LEU A 244 0.56 -17.98 -1.86
N GLY A 245 0.33 -17.30 -0.74
CA GLY A 245 0.26 -15.85 -0.74
C GLY A 245 1.59 -15.17 -1.06
N PHE A 246 2.72 -15.78 -0.67
CA PHE A 246 4.06 -15.28 -1.01
C PHE A 246 4.30 -15.35 -2.52
N PHE A 247 3.97 -16.47 -3.16
CA PHE A 247 4.12 -16.60 -4.61
C PHE A 247 3.17 -15.69 -5.38
N ASP A 248 1.89 -15.64 -4.99
CA ASP A 248 0.89 -14.77 -5.61
C ASP A 248 1.30 -13.28 -5.53
N THR A 249 1.77 -12.86 -4.37
CA THR A 249 2.26 -11.48 -4.15
C THR A 249 3.45 -11.18 -5.04
N ASN A 250 4.48 -12.02 -5.04
CA ASN A 250 5.69 -11.76 -5.83
C ASN A 250 5.42 -11.90 -7.34
N GLN A 251 4.63 -12.88 -7.76
CA GLN A 251 4.24 -13.02 -9.16
C GLN A 251 3.50 -11.76 -9.65
N SER A 252 2.58 -11.22 -8.84
CA SER A 252 1.89 -9.98 -9.16
C SER A 252 2.83 -8.76 -9.22
N LEU A 253 3.80 -8.66 -8.30
CA LEU A 253 4.73 -7.52 -8.22
C LEU A 253 5.81 -7.51 -9.32
N PHE A 254 6.35 -8.67 -9.67
CA PHE A 254 7.46 -8.79 -10.62
C PHE A 254 6.97 -9.14 -12.03
N LEU A 255 5.90 -9.92 -12.16
CA LEU A 255 5.48 -10.54 -13.43
C LEU A 255 4.07 -10.13 -13.86
N GLY A 256 3.35 -9.36 -13.04
CA GLY A 256 1.99 -8.93 -13.34
C GLY A 256 1.97 -7.75 -14.33
N ASP A 257 1.01 -7.77 -15.26
CA ASP A 257 0.87 -6.71 -16.27
C ASP A 257 0.27 -5.42 -15.71
N GLN A 258 -0.45 -5.52 -14.59
CA GLN A 258 -1.22 -4.41 -14.02
C GLN A 258 -0.42 -3.60 -12.97
N ILE A 259 0.71 -4.12 -12.48
CA ILE A 259 1.50 -3.51 -11.42
C ILE A 259 2.90 -3.19 -11.96
N ASN A 260 3.21 -1.90 -12.12
CA ASN A 260 4.50 -1.44 -12.65
C ASN A 260 5.44 -0.83 -11.59
N ALA A 261 5.10 -0.95 -10.30
CA ALA A 261 5.82 -0.28 -9.23
C ALA A 261 7.26 -0.77 -9.05
N VAL A 262 7.50 -2.08 -9.14
CA VAL A 262 8.85 -2.64 -9.02
C VAL A 262 9.70 -2.26 -10.22
N PHE A 263 9.13 -2.28 -11.42
CA PHE A 263 9.81 -1.83 -12.63
C PHE A 263 10.28 -0.39 -12.50
N LEU A 264 9.40 0.52 -12.07
CA LEU A 264 9.74 1.92 -11.86
C LEU A 264 10.79 2.10 -10.75
N LEU A 265 10.66 1.36 -9.64
CA LEU A 265 11.65 1.36 -8.57
C LEU A 265 13.04 1.00 -9.09
N LEU A 266 13.15 -0.06 -9.91
CA LEU A 266 14.42 -0.48 -10.50
C LEU A 266 15.03 0.56 -11.43
N VAL A 267 14.22 1.20 -12.27
CA VAL A 267 14.69 2.29 -13.14
C VAL A 267 15.29 3.42 -12.30
N ILE A 268 14.62 3.86 -11.24
CA ILE A 268 15.11 4.93 -10.36
C ILE A 268 16.37 4.50 -9.59
N LEU A 269 16.43 3.26 -9.09
CA LEU A 269 17.61 2.70 -8.43
C LEU A 269 18.82 2.67 -9.37
N VAL A 270 18.64 2.25 -10.62
CA VAL A 270 19.70 2.23 -11.64
C VAL A 270 20.20 3.66 -11.91
N ILE A 271 19.30 4.61 -12.14
CA ILE A 271 19.67 6.02 -12.38
C ILE A 271 20.49 6.56 -11.19
N LEU A 272 20.01 6.39 -9.96
CA LEU A 272 20.70 6.88 -8.77
C LEU A 272 22.05 6.18 -8.53
N ALA A 273 22.14 4.88 -8.83
CA ALA A 273 23.41 4.15 -8.75
C ALA A 273 24.45 4.66 -9.75
N VAL A 274 24.05 5.06 -10.96
CA VAL A 274 24.95 5.73 -11.93
C VAL A 274 25.46 7.05 -11.37
N TYR A 275 24.57 7.90 -10.85
CA TYR A 275 24.96 9.19 -10.26
C TYR A 275 25.90 9.04 -9.06
N LYS A 276 25.63 8.07 -8.18
CA LYS A 276 26.47 7.78 -7.01
C LYS A 276 27.69 6.90 -7.31
N LYS A 277 27.89 6.50 -8.57
CA LYS A 277 28.99 5.61 -9.02
C LYS A 277 29.07 4.29 -8.22
N ASP A 278 27.95 3.78 -7.72
CA ASP A 278 27.90 2.51 -6.97
C ASP A 278 27.75 1.32 -7.95
N LEU A 279 28.88 0.79 -8.42
CA LEU A 279 28.92 -0.29 -9.42
C LEU A 279 28.18 -1.56 -8.98
N PHE A 280 28.25 -1.93 -7.69
CA PHE A 280 27.59 -3.13 -7.19
C PHE A 280 26.06 -3.00 -7.26
N ILE A 281 25.53 -1.86 -6.82
CA ILE A 281 24.10 -1.58 -6.90
C ILE A 281 23.65 -1.39 -8.35
N LEU A 282 24.47 -0.75 -9.18
CA LEU A 282 24.19 -0.59 -10.60
C LEU A 282 24.03 -1.93 -11.31
N ILE A 283 25.03 -2.82 -11.20
CA ILE A 283 25.04 -4.12 -11.89
C ILE A 283 23.89 -4.99 -11.38
N SER A 284 23.68 -5.08 -10.06
CA SER A 284 22.61 -5.92 -9.50
C SER A 284 21.21 -5.48 -9.93
N ASN A 285 20.90 -4.18 -9.90
CA ASN A 285 19.60 -3.68 -10.34
C ASN A 285 19.43 -3.70 -11.85
N LEU A 286 20.51 -3.47 -12.62
CA LEU A 286 20.47 -3.57 -14.09
C LEU A 286 20.21 -5.01 -14.55
N LEU A 287 20.85 -6.00 -13.91
CA LEU A 287 20.59 -7.41 -14.19
C LEU A 287 19.14 -7.78 -13.89
N LEU A 288 18.61 -7.37 -12.74
CA LEU A 288 17.22 -7.63 -12.38
C LEU A 288 16.23 -6.92 -13.35
N LEU A 289 16.51 -5.67 -13.72
CA LEU A 289 15.71 -4.94 -14.70
C LEU A 289 15.72 -5.65 -16.06
N LEU A 290 16.88 -6.10 -16.54
CA LEU A 290 17.02 -6.84 -17.78
C LEU A 290 16.24 -8.15 -17.74
N VAL A 291 16.31 -8.90 -16.64
CA VAL A 291 15.50 -10.12 -16.46
C VAL A 291 14.01 -9.81 -16.58
N LEU A 292 13.51 -8.74 -15.96
CA LEU A 292 12.09 -8.36 -16.06
C LEU A 292 11.69 -7.94 -17.48
N VAL A 293 12.56 -7.22 -18.19
CA VAL A 293 12.33 -6.82 -19.58
C VAL A 293 12.29 -8.04 -20.50
N LEU A 294 13.24 -8.97 -20.36
CA LEU A 294 13.27 -10.21 -21.14
C LEU A 294 12.02 -11.07 -20.90
N GLU A 295 11.55 -11.13 -19.65
CA GLU A 295 10.32 -11.85 -19.31
C GLU A 295 9.08 -11.19 -19.93
N LYS A 296 8.97 -9.85 -19.89
CA LYS A 296 7.90 -9.12 -20.58
C LYS A 296 7.96 -9.27 -22.10
N ALA A 297 9.15 -9.49 -22.66
CA ALA A 297 9.36 -9.83 -24.07
C ALA A 297 9.06 -11.30 -24.41
N GLY A 298 8.62 -12.11 -23.44
CA GLY A 298 8.25 -13.51 -23.64
C GLY A 298 9.43 -14.48 -23.67
N MET A 299 10.64 -14.04 -23.29
CA MET A 299 11.80 -14.93 -23.19
C MET A 299 11.78 -15.73 -21.89
N LYS A 300 12.33 -16.95 -21.92
CA LYS A 300 12.44 -17.79 -20.72
C LYS A 300 13.53 -17.25 -19.80
N THR A 301 13.13 -16.68 -18.66
CA THR A 301 14.06 -16.20 -17.65
C THR A 301 14.06 -17.09 -16.39
N LEU A 302 14.81 -16.68 -15.37
CA LEU A 302 14.73 -17.28 -14.03
C LEU A 302 13.33 -17.27 -13.41
N PHE A 303 12.42 -16.40 -13.87
CA PHE A 303 11.01 -16.41 -13.46
C PHE A 303 10.15 -17.45 -14.18
N PHE A 304 10.58 -17.98 -15.34
CA PHE A 304 9.85 -19.03 -16.07
C PHE A 304 9.60 -20.26 -15.20
N SER A 305 10.63 -20.68 -14.45
CA SER A 305 10.53 -21.80 -13.50
C SER A 305 9.51 -21.53 -12.40
N THR A 306 9.40 -20.27 -11.94
CA THR A 306 8.45 -19.90 -10.89
C THR A 306 7.00 -19.98 -11.39
N LYS A 307 6.72 -19.53 -12.62
CA LYS A 307 5.38 -19.61 -13.24
C LYS A 307 4.90 -21.05 -13.40
N ARG A 308 5.78 -21.93 -13.91
CA ARG A 308 5.46 -23.35 -14.14
C ARG A 308 5.12 -24.08 -12.84
N VAL A 309 5.93 -23.89 -11.80
CA VAL A 309 5.71 -24.57 -10.52
C VAL A 309 4.42 -24.09 -9.87
N VAL A 310 4.13 -22.77 -9.89
CA VAL A 310 2.89 -22.22 -9.34
C VAL A 310 1.65 -22.84 -10.00
N SER A 311 1.67 -23.06 -11.31
CA SER A 311 0.57 -23.76 -12.01
C SER A 311 0.41 -25.24 -11.63
N GLU A 312 1.42 -25.86 -11.02
CA GLU A 312 1.42 -27.27 -10.61
C GLU A 312 1.12 -27.46 -9.10
N LEU A 313 0.97 -26.37 -8.32
CA LEU A 313 0.79 -26.38 -6.85
C LEU A 313 -0.56 -26.88 -6.33
N ASP A 314 -1.50 -27.20 -7.21
CA ASP A 314 -2.72 -27.95 -6.84
C ASP A 314 -2.38 -29.33 -6.28
N THR A 315 -1.19 -29.85 -6.58
CA THR A 315 -0.67 -31.07 -5.97
C THR A 315 -0.08 -30.79 -4.58
N TYR A 316 -0.65 -31.44 -3.55
CA TYR A 316 -0.44 -31.19 -2.12
C TYR A 316 0.97 -31.42 -1.55
N LYS A 317 2.01 -31.57 -2.38
CA LYS A 317 3.36 -31.91 -1.92
C LYS A 317 4.28 -30.70 -1.88
N ILE A 318 4.98 -30.54 -0.75
CA ILE A 318 6.10 -29.61 -0.68
C ILE A 318 7.24 -30.20 -1.52
N THR A 319 7.37 -29.77 -2.77
CA THR A 319 8.47 -30.18 -3.65
C THR A 319 9.71 -29.31 -3.45
N PRO A 320 10.94 -29.80 -3.71
CA PRO A 320 12.16 -28.98 -3.73
C PRO A 320 12.04 -27.69 -4.57
N ASN A 321 11.19 -27.71 -5.59
CA ASN A 321 10.87 -26.56 -6.43
C ASN A 321 10.28 -25.37 -5.65
N LEU A 322 9.57 -25.62 -4.53
CA LEU A 322 9.03 -24.56 -3.68
C LEU A 322 10.14 -23.80 -2.95
N ILE A 323 11.11 -24.52 -2.39
CA ILE A 323 12.26 -23.92 -1.68
C ILE A 323 13.05 -23.05 -2.65
N TYR A 324 13.26 -23.52 -3.88
CA TYR A 324 13.91 -22.75 -4.93
C TYR A 324 13.22 -21.40 -5.22
N ILE A 325 11.89 -21.38 -5.32
CA ILE A 325 11.13 -20.15 -5.55
C ILE A 325 11.21 -19.19 -4.37
N TRP A 326 11.14 -19.73 -3.14
CA TRP A 326 11.36 -18.97 -1.92
C TRP A 326 12.72 -18.28 -1.94
N LEU A 327 13.79 -19.04 -2.25
CA LEU A 327 15.15 -18.51 -2.31
C LEU A 327 15.30 -17.42 -3.36
N ILE A 328 14.74 -17.58 -4.56
CA ILE A 328 14.80 -16.54 -5.61
C ILE A 328 14.16 -15.24 -5.12
N TYR A 329 12.89 -15.30 -4.71
CA TYR A 329 12.17 -14.08 -4.35
C TYR A 329 12.75 -13.44 -3.08
N LEU A 330 13.13 -14.21 -2.06
CA LEU A 330 13.77 -13.66 -0.87
C LEU A 330 15.10 -12.99 -1.21
N THR A 331 15.92 -13.60 -2.08
CA THR A 331 17.18 -13.02 -2.52
C THR A 331 16.95 -11.69 -3.22
N ILE A 332 15.98 -11.62 -4.15
CA ILE A 332 15.62 -10.38 -4.84
C ILE A 332 15.15 -9.31 -3.86
N LEU A 333 14.27 -9.65 -2.93
CA LEU A 333 13.75 -8.71 -1.92
C LEU A 333 14.85 -8.17 -1.01
N VAL A 334 15.80 -9.02 -0.60
CA VAL A 334 16.97 -8.62 0.19
C VAL A 334 17.88 -7.68 -0.63
N PHE A 335 18.15 -7.97 -1.90
CA PHE A 335 18.94 -7.09 -2.76
C PHE A 335 18.27 -5.72 -2.98
N LEU A 336 16.94 -5.68 -3.13
CA LEU A 336 16.19 -4.42 -3.20
C LEU A 336 16.34 -3.62 -1.91
N ALA A 337 16.24 -4.26 -0.74
CA ALA A 337 16.43 -3.61 0.55
C ALA A 337 17.87 -3.08 0.72
N ILE A 338 18.89 -3.85 0.32
CA ILE A 338 20.29 -3.42 0.32
C ILE A 338 20.50 -2.22 -0.60
N SER A 339 19.87 -2.22 -1.78
CA SER A 339 19.94 -1.11 -2.74
C SER A 339 19.38 0.18 -2.16
N ILE A 340 18.19 0.12 -1.55
CA ILE A 340 17.58 1.27 -0.86
C ILE A 340 18.48 1.75 0.29
N TYR A 341 19.00 0.83 1.10
CA TYR A 341 19.86 1.17 2.24
C TYR A 341 21.16 1.87 1.83
N ARG A 342 21.80 1.40 0.74
CA ARG A 342 23.06 1.95 0.25
C ARG A 342 22.87 3.30 -0.43
N LEU A 343 21.85 3.44 -1.29
CA LEU A 343 21.68 4.64 -2.12
C LEU A 343 21.09 5.86 -1.40
N ILE A 344 20.42 5.69 -0.26
CA ILE A 344 19.94 6.82 0.56
C ILE A 344 21.01 7.17 1.58
N ASP A 345 21.45 8.44 1.62
CA ASP A 345 22.57 8.84 2.49
C ASP A 345 22.18 8.81 3.97
N ASN A 346 20.98 9.31 4.28
CA ASN A 346 20.45 9.23 5.64
C ASN A 346 20.04 7.79 5.99
N LYS A 347 20.93 7.06 6.69
CA LYS A 347 20.70 5.65 7.06
C LYS A 347 19.53 5.44 8.02
N VAL A 348 19.20 6.43 8.84
CA VAL A 348 18.03 6.37 9.73
C VAL A 348 16.74 6.42 8.90
N LEU A 349 16.71 7.27 7.87
CA LEU A 349 15.61 7.35 6.92
C LEU A 349 15.54 6.12 6.03
N SER A 350 16.66 5.61 5.53
CA SER A 350 16.68 4.43 4.67
C SER A 350 16.09 3.20 5.39
N VAL A 351 16.43 3.00 6.68
CA VAL A 351 15.83 1.94 7.50
C VAL A 351 14.33 2.17 7.71
N LYS A 352 13.87 3.41 8.01
CA LYS A 352 12.44 3.73 8.11
C LYS A 352 11.68 3.35 6.84
N LEU A 353 12.25 3.65 5.68
CA LEU A 353 11.66 3.37 4.37
C LEU A 353 11.61 1.87 4.05
N ILE A 354 12.67 1.12 4.38
CA ILE A 354 12.68 -0.34 4.26
C ILE A 354 11.62 -0.96 5.18
N VAL A 355 11.50 -0.49 6.43
CA VAL A 355 10.46 -0.96 7.36
C VAL A 355 9.07 -0.66 6.84
N LEU A 356 8.85 0.50 6.21
CA LEU A 356 7.56 0.83 5.58
C LEU A 356 7.20 -0.16 4.47
N VAL A 357 8.15 -0.49 3.58
CA VAL A 357 7.93 -1.48 2.51
C VAL A 357 7.69 -2.88 3.07
N ILE A 358 8.48 -3.31 4.07
CA ILE A 358 8.30 -4.61 4.74
C ILE A 358 6.92 -4.67 5.42
N SER A 359 6.51 -3.59 6.09
CA SER A 359 5.19 -3.51 6.73
C SER A 359 4.06 -3.60 5.69
N GLY A 360 4.22 -2.93 4.55
CA GLY A 360 3.30 -3.05 3.41
C GLY A 360 3.28 -4.46 2.80
N TYR A 361 4.43 -5.13 2.71
CA TYR A 361 4.53 -6.52 2.27
C TYR A 361 3.79 -7.47 3.21
N ILE A 362 4.03 -7.37 4.52
CA ILE A 362 3.35 -8.18 5.53
C ILE A 362 1.85 -7.89 5.54
N ALA A 363 1.45 -6.63 5.37
CA ALA A 363 0.06 -6.23 5.22
C ALA A 363 -0.62 -6.85 3.98
N ARG A 364 0.08 -6.97 2.85
CA ARG A 364 -0.43 -7.72 1.68
C ARG A 364 -0.55 -9.21 1.99
N MET A 365 0.40 -9.77 2.73
CA MET A 365 0.45 -11.17 3.09
C MET A 365 -0.69 -11.62 4.02
N THR A 366 -1.43 -10.72 4.66
CA THR A 366 -2.61 -11.11 5.46
C THR A 366 -3.66 -11.85 4.64
N VAL A 367 -3.74 -11.56 3.33
CA VAL A 367 -4.63 -12.25 2.38
C VAL A 367 -4.33 -13.76 2.32
N SER A 368 -3.11 -14.20 2.64
CA SER A 368 -2.74 -15.62 2.76
C SER A 368 -3.59 -16.38 3.78
N PHE A 369 -4.15 -15.66 4.75
CA PHE A 369 -5.02 -16.22 5.80
C PHE A 369 -6.51 -16.17 5.44
N SER A 370 -6.86 -15.69 4.25
CA SER A 370 -8.20 -15.66 3.70
C SER A 370 -8.37 -16.68 2.58
N PRO A 371 -9.54 -17.36 2.44
CA PRO A 371 -9.83 -18.21 1.27
C PRO A 371 -9.89 -17.43 -0.06
N THR A 372 -9.82 -16.10 -0.03
CA THR A 372 -9.91 -15.21 -1.20
C THR A 372 -8.55 -14.84 -1.81
N ILE A 373 -7.51 -15.67 -1.63
CA ILE A 373 -6.13 -15.38 -2.08
C ILE A 373 -6.10 -14.85 -3.52
N TYR A 374 -6.71 -15.60 -4.44
CA TYR A 374 -6.71 -15.27 -5.86
C TYR A 374 -7.90 -14.39 -6.31
N SER A 375 -8.99 -14.33 -5.53
CA SER A 375 -10.20 -13.58 -5.92
C SER A 375 -10.19 -12.12 -5.46
N SER A 376 -9.29 -11.76 -4.54
CA SER A 376 -9.22 -10.39 -4.01
C SER A 376 -8.53 -9.39 -4.95
N GLY A 377 -7.91 -9.87 -6.03
CA GLY A 377 -7.34 -9.05 -7.08
C GLY A 377 -6.25 -8.05 -6.64
N ILE A 378 -5.89 -7.15 -7.56
CA ILE A 378 -4.74 -6.26 -7.40
C ILE A 378 -4.89 -5.22 -6.28
N ARG A 379 -6.13 -4.82 -5.91
CA ARG A 379 -6.42 -3.84 -4.85
C ARG A 379 -5.75 -4.17 -3.50
N THR A 380 -5.55 -5.45 -3.21
CA THR A 380 -4.90 -5.91 -1.98
C THR A 380 -3.42 -5.57 -1.89
N HIS A 381 -2.78 -5.20 -3.01
CA HIS A 381 -1.40 -4.75 -3.07
C HIS A 381 -1.23 -3.28 -2.67
N LEU A 382 -2.32 -2.54 -2.42
CA LEU A 382 -2.24 -1.11 -2.12
C LEU A 382 -1.22 -0.76 -1.01
N PRO A 383 -1.13 -1.48 0.13
CA PRO A 383 -0.16 -1.14 1.19
C PRO A 383 1.30 -1.24 0.73
N ILE A 384 1.66 -2.30 -0.02
CA ILE A 384 3.03 -2.46 -0.53
C ILE A 384 3.34 -1.46 -1.65
N LEU A 385 2.40 -1.22 -2.56
CA LEU A 385 2.56 -0.23 -3.62
C LEU A 385 2.70 1.17 -3.05
N PHE A 386 1.95 1.48 -1.99
CA PHE A 386 2.10 2.72 -1.24
C PHE A 386 3.50 2.83 -0.63
N GLY A 387 4.00 1.77 0.03
CA GLY A 387 5.38 1.75 0.54
C GLY A 387 6.43 2.01 -0.54
N ILE A 388 6.33 1.30 -1.68
CA ILE A 388 7.23 1.48 -2.83
C ILE A 388 7.13 2.90 -3.39
N PHE A 389 5.92 3.46 -3.51
CA PHE A 389 5.70 4.83 -3.96
C PHE A 389 6.44 5.84 -3.08
N ILE A 390 6.33 5.72 -1.75
CA ILE A 390 7.06 6.59 -0.82
C ILE A 390 8.57 6.42 -0.99
N VAL A 391 9.08 5.19 -1.14
CA VAL A 391 10.52 4.97 -1.40
C VAL A 391 10.97 5.67 -2.68
N ILE A 392 10.22 5.55 -3.77
CA ILE A 392 10.52 6.21 -5.04
C ILE A 392 10.62 7.73 -4.85
N LEU A 393 9.68 8.34 -4.12
CA LEU A 393 9.73 9.79 -3.83
C LEU A 393 11.01 10.20 -3.11
N TYR A 394 11.44 9.43 -2.12
CA TYR A 394 12.68 9.71 -1.39
C TYR A 394 13.94 9.42 -2.22
N LEU A 395 13.94 8.42 -3.10
CA LEU A 395 15.05 8.20 -4.04
C LEU A 395 15.18 9.36 -5.04
N ILE A 396 14.05 9.91 -5.51
CA ILE A 396 14.04 11.09 -6.38
C ILE A 396 14.51 12.34 -5.62
N ARG A 397 14.18 12.44 -4.33
CA ARG A 397 14.74 13.50 -3.47
C ARG A 397 16.27 13.39 -3.39
N GLU A 398 16.81 12.20 -3.13
CA GLU A 398 18.26 11.97 -3.12
C GLU A 398 18.90 12.28 -4.48
N LEU A 399 18.24 11.91 -5.60
CA LEU A 399 18.69 12.29 -6.95
C LEU A 399 18.81 13.81 -7.13
N ASN A 400 17.77 14.56 -6.70
CA ASN A 400 17.78 16.02 -6.77
C ASN A 400 18.92 16.61 -5.92
N HIS A 401 19.14 16.07 -4.71
CA HIS A 401 20.21 16.52 -3.84
C HIS A 401 21.59 16.31 -4.45
N VAL A 402 21.85 15.12 -5.03
CA VAL A 402 23.11 14.81 -5.73
C VAL A 402 23.31 15.70 -6.96
N TYR A 403 22.24 15.97 -7.72
CA TYR A 403 22.31 16.82 -8.92
C TYR A 403 22.63 18.29 -8.58
N VAL A 404 22.03 18.82 -7.52
CA VAL A 404 22.24 20.22 -7.09
C VAL A 404 23.60 20.41 -6.40
N ASN A 405 24.10 19.39 -5.69
CA ASN A 405 25.36 19.43 -4.93
C ASN A 405 26.39 18.39 -5.45
N PRO A 406 26.96 18.57 -6.66
CA PRO A 406 27.86 17.58 -7.26
C PRO A 406 29.17 17.37 -6.47
N LYS A 407 29.56 18.32 -5.61
CA LYS A 407 30.77 18.22 -4.75
C LYS A 407 30.72 17.08 -3.72
N ILE A 408 29.55 16.48 -3.49
CA ILE A 408 29.37 15.34 -2.57
C ILE A 408 29.90 14.03 -3.19
N LEU A 409 30.10 13.98 -4.51
CA LEU A 409 30.61 12.80 -5.21
C LEU A 409 32.15 12.69 -5.24
N GLU A 410 32.86 13.65 -4.65
CA GLU A 410 34.34 13.71 -4.63
C GLU A 410 34.96 13.36 -3.27
N SER A 411 34.13 13.02 -2.27
CA SER A 411 34.54 12.50 -0.94
C SER A 411 34.09 11.06 -0.77
#